data_AF-A0A932E4F3-F1
#
_entry.id   AF-A0A932E4F3-F1
#
_cell.length_a   1.000
_cell.length_b   1.000
_cell.length_c   1.000
_cell.angle_alpha   90.00
_cell.angle_beta   90.00
_cell.angle_gamma   90.00
#
_symmetry.space_group_name_H-M   'P 1'
#
loop_
_entity.id
_entity.type
_entity.pdbx_description
1 polymer ?
#
loop_
_entity_poly.entity_id
_entity_poly.type
_entity_poly.pdbx_seq_one_letter_code
_entity_poly.pdbx_strand_id
1 'polypeptide(L)'
;MKTFIPILVLTLLLNPGVLRAAEPVPASPPPVLPAGKELATLDQFLDLSDEDLDQMQQVIARIRAMSPAEKTALRREMDKFRSLPENQRRQLRQGWGAIESGLQDAWRRMMQSATPERHAEIQAQLQALPPEKKADYRRRLAEEFLRQEAGK
;
A
#
# COMPACT_ATOMS: atom_id res chain seq x y z
N MET A 1 34.03 10.80 -54.71
CA MET A 1 33.15 11.27 -55.81
C MET A 1 31.78 11.52 -55.16
N LYS A 2 31.25 12.75 -54.96
CA LYS A 2 31.06 13.87 -55.92
C LYS A 2 30.22 13.30 -57.08
N THR A 3 28.95 13.63 -57.35
CA THR A 3 28.20 14.89 -57.28
C THR A 3 26.76 14.64 -57.78
N PHE A 4 25.77 15.39 -57.26
CA PHE A 4 24.66 16.11 -57.96
C PHE A 4 23.49 15.35 -58.64
N ILE A 5 22.20 15.55 -58.23
CA ILE A 5 21.17 16.59 -58.63
C ILE A 5 20.58 16.30 -60.04
N PRO A 6 19.28 16.58 -60.44
CA PRO A 6 18.20 17.47 -59.90
C PRO A 6 16.76 16.88 -59.82
N ILE A 7 15.85 17.41 -58.97
CA ILE A 7 14.77 18.41 -59.20
C ILE A 7 13.70 18.06 -60.26
N LEU A 8 12.44 17.86 -59.84
CA LEU A 8 11.23 18.57 -60.32
C LEU A 8 10.00 18.17 -59.45
N VAL A 9 9.49 19.04 -58.58
CA VAL A 9 8.34 19.96 -58.78
C VAL A 9 6.98 19.34 -58.38
N LEU A 10 6.46 19.86 -57.25
CA LEU A 10 5.11 20.41 -57.09
C LEU A 10 3.92 19.43 -57.14
N THR A 11 3.28 19.21 -55.99
CA THR A 11 1.93 19.78 -55.78
C THR A 11 1.56 19.91 -54.32
N LEU A 12 1.24 21.15 -53.97
CA LEU A 12 0.64 21.64 -52.75
C LEU A 12 -0.83 21.16 -52.71
N LEU A 13 -1.25 20.44 -51.67
CA LEU A 13 -2.66 20.38 -51.29
C LEU A 13 -2.76 20.83 -49.83
N LEU A 14 -3.14 22.10 -49.67
CA LEU A 14 -3.70 22.63 -48.44
C LEU A 14 -4.86 21.73 -48.03
N ASN A 15 -4.75 21.11 -46.86
CA ASN A 15 -5.87 20.43 -46.20
C ASN A 15 -6.26 21.24 -44.96
N PRO A 16 -7.26 22.15 -45.03
CA PRO A 16 -7.82 22.78 -43.85
C PRO A 16 -8.86 21.82 -43.26
N GLY A 17 -8.38 20.73 -42.66
CA GLY A 17 -9.20 19.66 -42.10
C GLY A 17 -9.28 19.75 -40.58
N VAL A 18 -10.19 20.59 -40.08
CA VAL A 18 -10.89 20.44 -38.80
C VAL A 18 -10.00 20.32 -37.55
N LEU A 19 -9.75 21.46 -36.91
CA LEU A 19 -9.56 21.52 -35.45
C LEU A 19 -10.82 20.98 -34.79
N ARG A 20 -10.86 19.66 -34.53
CA ARG A 20 -11.87 19.07 -33.66
C ARG A 20 -11.50 19.48 -32.25
N ALA A 21 -12.20 20.47 -31.71
CA ALA A 21 -12.21 20.77 -30.30
C ALA A 21 -12.44 19.45 -29.55
N ALA A 22 -11.48 19.06 -28.71
CA ALA A 22 -11.65 17.94 -27.80
C ALA A 22 -12.84 18.28 -26.90
N GLU A 23 -13.96 17.61 -27.12
CA GLU A 23 -15.10 17.67 -26.20
C GLU A 23 -14.58 17.37 -24.79
N PRO A 24 -14.96 18.16 -23.77
CA PRO A 24 -14.66 17.79 -22.40
C PRO A 24 -15.31 16.44 -22.14
N VAL A 25 -14.49 15.40 -21.94
CA VAL A 25 -14.97 14.09 -21.50
C VAL A 25 -15.85 14.34 -20.29
N PRO A 26 -17.15 13.97 -20.32
CA PRO A 26 -18.00 14.14 -19.16
C PRO A 26 -17.35 13.39 -18.01
N ALA A 27 -17.00 14.13 -16.95
CA ALA A 27 -16.55 13.54 -15.71
C ALA A 27 -17.56 12.47 -15.33
N SER A 28 -17.12 11.20 -15.27
CA SER A 28 -18.00 10.11 -14.86
C SER A 28 -18.61 10.49 -13.51
N PRO A 29 -19.94 10.37 -13.34
CA PRO A 29 -20.55 10.63 -12.05
C PRO A 29 -19.85 9.77 -11.00
N PRO A 30 -19.65 10.29 -9.77
CA PRO A 30 -19.06 9.49 -8.71
C PRO A 30 -19.86 8.19 -8.59
N PRO A 31 -19.20 7.04 -8.36
CA PRO A 31 -19.92 5.78 -8.18
C PRO A 31 -20.89 5.95 -7.01
N VAL A 32 -22.18 6.06 -7.33
CA VAL A 32 -23.25 6.11 -6.32
C VAL A 32 -23.35 4.70 -5.76
N LEU A 33 -23.07 4.54 -4.48
CA LEU A 33 -23.26 3.27 -3.81
C LEU A 33 -24.78 3.00 -3.76
N PRO A 34 -25.26 1.78 -4.07
CA PRO A 34 -26.68 1.49 -3.92
C PRO A 34 -27.06 1.68 -2.45
N ALA A 35 -28.13 2.42 -2.17
CA ALA A 35 -28.52 2.87 -0.82
C ALA A 35 -28.52 1.75 0.25
N GLY A 36 -28.84 0.50 -0.11
CA GLY A 36 -28.77 -0.64 0.80
C GLY A 36 -27.35 -1.02 1.26
N LYS A 37 -26.33 -0.79 0.42
CA LYS A 37 -24.92 -0.96 0.81
C LYS A 37 -24.44 0.20 1.67
N GLU A 38 -24.97 1.41 1.45
CA GLU A 38 -24.63 2.57 2.29
C GLU A 38 -25.07 2.35 3.73
N LEU A 39 -26.31 1.91 3.95
CA LEU A 39 -26.81 1.61 5.30
C LEU A 39 -26.04 0.48 5.99
N ALA A 40 -25.73 -0.62 5.29
CA ALA A 40 -24.94 -1.71 5.87
C ALA A 40 -23.50 -1.29 6.20
N THR A 41 -22.92 -0.35 5.44
CA THR A 41 -21.59 0.18 5.73
C THR A 41 -21.65 1.13 6.93
N LEU A 42 -22.69 1.96 7.03
CA LEU A 42 -22.90 2.86 8.17
C LEU A 42 -23.10 2.08 9.47
N ASP A 43 -23.89 1.00 9.44
CA ASP A 43 -24.06 0.09 10.59
C ASP A 43 -22.71 -0.46 11.07
N GLN A 44 -21.88 -0.90 10.14
CA GLN A 44 -20.53 -1.38 10.44
C GLN A 44 -19.60 -0.30 11.02
N PHE A 45 -19.80 0.97 10.67
CA PHE A 45 -19.06 2.10 11.27
C PHE A 45 -19.56 2.45 12.67
N LEU A 46 -20.86 2.31 12.93
CA LEU A 46 -21.45 2.58 14.25
C LEU A 46 -21.00 1.57 15.31
N ASP A 47 -20.63 0.36 14.88
CA ASP A 47 -20.08 -0.69 15.74
C ASP A 47 -18.59 -0.51 16.08
N LEU A 48 -17.89 0.45 15.46
CA LEU A 48 -16.47 0.70 15.74
C LEU A 48 -16.27 1.55 16.99
N SER A 49 -15.17 1.30 17.70
CA SER A 49 -14.71 2.18 18.78
C SER A 49 -14.19 3.52 18.24
N ASP A 50 -14.10 4.53 19.11
CA ASP A 50 -13.51 5.82 18.74
C ASP A 50 -12.05 5.65 18.28
N GLU A 51 -11.28 4.76 18.93
CA GLU A 51 -9.91 4.45 18.53
C GLU A 51 -9.83 3.83 17.12
N ASP A 52 -10.74 2.91 16.80
CA ASP A 52 -10.80 2.29 15.48
C ASP A 52 -11.19 3.31 14.39
N LEU A 53 -12.12 4.22 14.70
CA LEU A 53 -12.51 5.30 13.81
C LEU A 53 -11.33 6.25 13.53
N ASP A 54 -10.56 6.61 14.56
CA ASP A 54 -9.35 7.41 14.41
C ASP A 54 -8.29 6.73 13.54
N GLN A 55 -8.07 5.42 13.74
CA GLN A 55 -7.17 4.64 12.90
C GLN A 55 -7.62 4.64 11.43
N MET A 56 -8.92 4.46 11.18
CA MET A 56 -9.48 4.52 9.83
C MET A 56 -9.28 5.89 9.19
N GLN A 57 -9.50 6.97 9.93
CA GLN A 57 -9.27 8.34 9.46
C GLN A 57 -7.80 8.55 9.03
N GLN A 58 -6.85 8.06 9.82
CA GLN A 58 -5.42 8.14 9.50
C GLN A 58 -5.08 7.36 8.22
N VAL A 59 -5.62 6.14 8.07
CA VAL A 59 -5.42 5.34 6.85
C VAL A 59 -6.00 6.05 5.63
N ILE A 60 -7.20 6.62 5.74
CA ILE A 60 -7.83 7.39 4.67
C ILE A 60 -6.99 8.61 4.30
N ALA A 61 -6.49 9.36 5.30
CA ALA A 61 -5.63 10.52 5.08
C ALA A 61 -4.35 10.13 4.33
N ARG A 62 -3.70 9.04 4.74
CA ARG A 62 -2.51 8.50 4.07
C ARG A 62 -2.80 8.12 2.62
N ILE A 63 -3.90 7.42 2.36
CA ILE A 63 -4.29 7.03 0.98
C ILE A 63 -4.60 8.28 0.15
N ARG A 64 -5.25 9.30 0.71
CA ARG A 64 -5.53 10.55 0.00
C ARG A 64 -4.24 11.27 -0.42
N ALA A 65 -3.23 11.27 0.46
CA ALA A 65 -1.93 11.88 0.21
C ALA A 65 -1.06 11.15 -0.85
N MET A 66 -1.36 9.88 -1.16
CA MET A 66 -0.62 9.13 -2.19
C MET A 66 -0.85 9.67 -3.61
N SER A 67 0.22 9.66 -4.40
CA SER A 67 0.17 9.90 -5.85
C SER A 67 -0.58 8.79 -6.60
N PRO A 68 -1.01 9.04 -7.85
CA PRO A 68 -1.65 8.01 -8.68
C PRO A 68 -0.76 6.77 -8.91
N ALA A 69 0.56 6.96 -9.00
CA ALA A 69 1.52 5.87 -9.18
C ALA A 69 1.59 4.98 -7.93
N GLU A 70 1.67 5.57 -6.75
CA GLU A 70 1.68 4.85 -5.47
C GLU A 70 0.36 4.11 -5.23
N LYS A 71 -0.78 4.74 -5.53
CA LYS A 71 -2.09 4.07 -5.47
C LYS A 71 -2.15 2.85 -6.39
N THR A 72 -1.55 2.94 -7.57
CA THR A 72 -1.49 1.83 -8.53
C THR A 72 -0.55 0.72 -8.06
N ALA A 73 0.59 1.07 -7.46
CA ALA A 73 1.48 0.09 -6.83
C ALA A 73 0.77 -0.66 -5.69
N LEU A 74 0.11 0.08 -4.80
CA LEU A 74 -0.65 -0.50 -3.68
C LEU A 74 -1.74 -1.46 -4.16
N ARG A 75 -2.52 -1.09 -5.18
CA ARG A 75 -3.52 -2.00 -5.78
C ARG A 75 -2.89 -3.28 -6.31
N ARG A 76 -1.76 -3.19 -7.02
CA ARG A 76 -1.05 -4.38 -7.53
C ARG A 76 -0.57 -5.30 -6.42
N GLU A 77 -0.09 -4.75 -5.31
CA GLU A 77 0.27 -5.54 -4.13
C GLU A 77 -0.93 -6.24 -3.50
N MET A 78 -2.06 -5.54 -3.38
CA MET A 78 -3.31 -6.13 -2.89
C MET A 78 -3.81 -7.26 -3.79
N ASP A 79 -3.76 -7.08 -5.11
CA ASP A 79 -4.17 -8.11 -6.06
C ASP A 79 -3.24 -9.33 -6.02
N LYS A 80 -1.93 -9.10 -5.86
CA LYS A 80 -0.96 -10.18 -5.60
C LYS A 80 -1.28 -10.92 -4.30
N PHE A 81 -1.67 -10.23 -3.24
CA PHE A 81 -2.08 -10.88 -2.00
C PHE A 81 -3.35 -11.71 -2.20
N ARG A 82 -4.36 -11.16 -2.89
CA ARG A 82 -5.65 -11.83 -3.17
C ARG A 82 -5.49 -13.06 -4.06
N SER A 83 -4.50 -13.09 -4.95
CA SER A 83 -4.23 -14.23 -5.81
C SER A 83 -3.54 -15.39 -5.09
N LEU A 84 -3.03 -15.19 -3.87
CA LEU A 84 -2.44 -16.26 -3.09
C LEU A 84 -3.51 -17.28 -2.63
N PRO A 85 -3.18 -18.58 -2.62
CA PRO A 85 -3.99 -19.61 -1.99
C PRO A 85 -4.39 -19.26 -0.55
N GLU A 86 -5.59 -19.69 -0.13
CA GLU A 86 -6.13 -19.36 1.19
C GLU A 86 -5.20 -19.80 2.35
N ASN A 87 -4.49 -20.93 2.22
CA ASN A 87 -3.52 -21.36 3.24
C ASN A 87 -2.35 -20.37 3.37
N GLN A 88 -1.84 -19.84 2.26
CA GLN A 88 -0.77 -18.85 2.26
C GLN A 88 -1.28 -17.50 2.77
N ARG A 89 -2.50 -17.08 2.39
CA ARG A 89 -3.12 -15.87 2.96
C ARG A 89 -3.35 -15.99 4.47
N ARG A 90 -3.78 -17.16 4.96
CA ARG A 90 -3.89 -17.43 6.40
C ARG A 90 -2.54 -17.35 7.10
N GLN A 91 -1.48 -17.90 6.52
CA GLN A 91 -0.13 -17.81 7.08
C GLN A 91 0.36 -16.36 7.14
N LEU A 92 0.07 -15.54 6.14
CA LEU A 92 0.41 -14.11 6.14
C LEU A 92 -0.40 -13.31 7.16
N ARG A 93 -1.71 -13.59 7.29
CA ARG A 93 -2.57 -13.00 8.32
C ARG A 93 -2.16 -13.43 9.72
N GLN A 94 -1.85 -14.70 9.96
CA GLN A 94 -1.42 -15.17 11.28
C GLN A 94 0.04 -14.82 11.60
N GLY A 95 0.80 -14.37 10.60
CA GLY A 95 2.16 -13.89 10.77
C GLY A 95 2.21 -12.45 11.32
N TRP A 96 3.35 -11.81 11.08
CA TRP A 96 3.62 -10.42 11.50
C TRP A 96 2.63 -9.39 10.94
N GLY A 97 1.93 -9.73 9.85
CA GLY A 97 0.99 -8.83 9.17
C GLY A 97 -0.31 -8.52 9.94
N ALA A 98 -0.69 -9.30 10.95
CA ALA A 98 -1.85 -8.99 11.81
C ALA A 98 -1.47 -8.36 13.17
N ILE A 99 -0.22 -8.01 13.38
CA ILE A 99 0.19 -7.28 14.58
C ILE A 99 -0.09 -5.78 14.39
N GLU A 100 -0.56 -5.12 15.45
CA GLU A 100 -0.85 -3.68 15.48
C GLU A 100 0.31 -2.83 14.95
N SER A 101 0.01 -1.78 14.19
CA SER A 101 1.01 -0.93 13.53
C SER A 101 2.02 -0.33 14.49
N GLY A 102 1.59 0.09 15.70
CA GLY A 102 2.49 0.65 16.72
C GLY A 102 3.57 -0.34 17.15
N LEU A 103 3.23 -1.62 17.27
CA LEU A 103 4.18 -2.68 17.58
C LEU A 103 5.13 -2.96 16.41
N GLN A 104 4.64 -2.87 15.18
CA GLN A 104 5.47 -3.03 13.99
C GLN A 104 6.55 -1.94 13.89
N ASP A 105 6.17 -0.71 14.21
CA ASP A 105 7.09 0.44 14.22
C ASP A 105 8.07 0.35 15.39
N ALA A 106 7.62 -0.07 16.58
CA ALA A 106 8.49 -0.34 17.72
C ALA A 106 9.54 -1.40 17.38
N TRP A 107 9.15 -2.51 16.77
CA TRP A 107 10.08 -3.52 16.27
C TRP A 107 11.10 -2.94 15.27
N ARG A 108 10.65 -2.12 14.32
CA ARG A 108 11.54 -1.50 13.32
C ARG A 108 12.57 -0.60 14.01
N ARG A 109 12.14 0.24 14.96
CA ARG A 109 13.02 1.13 15.73
C ARG A 109 13.98 0.35 16.60
N MET A 110 13.49 -0.67 17.32
CA MET A 110 14.31 -1.58 18.12
C MET A 110 15.42 -2.21 17.27
N MET A 111 15.06 -2.82 16.14
CA MET A 111 16.06 -3.42 15.23
C MET A 111 17.00 -2.34 14.68
N GLN A 112 16.53 -1.16 14.30
CA GLN A 112 17.42 -0.11 13.81
C GLN A 112 18.45 0.37 14.87
N SER A 113 18.07 0.33 16.15
CA SER A 113 18.94 0.69 17.28
C SER A 113 19.81 -0.45 17.82
N ALA A 114 19.53 -1.70 17.42
CA ALA A 114 20.21 -2.88 17.95
C ALA A 114 21.62 -3.06 17.35
N THR A 115 22.55 -3.59 18.14
CA THR A 115 23.92 -3.90 17.69
C THR A 115 23.93 -5.11 16.73
N PRO A 116 24.98 -5.28 15.90
CA PRO A 116 25.10 -6.43 15.00
C PRO A 116 24.99 -7.78 15.71
N GLU A 117 25.54 -7.90 16.91
CA GLU A 117 25.48 -9.12 17.72
C GLU A 117 24.03 -9.42 18.14
N ARG A 118 23.30 -8.38 18.57
CA ARG A 118 21.90 -8.52 18.95
C ARG A 118 21.01 -8.85 17.75
N HIS A 119 21.30 -8.31 16.57
CA HIS A 119 20.64 -8.71 15.32
C HIS A 119 20.85 -10.19 15.04
N ALA A 120 22.09 -10.67 15.11
CA ALA A 120 22.43 -12.06 14.85
C ALA A 120 21.72 -13.00 15.83
N GLU A 121 21.66 -12.64 17.12
CA GLU A 121 20.94 -13.40 18.14
C GLU A 121 19.44 -13.49 17.84
N ILE A 122 18.80 -12.35 17.58
CA ILE A 122 17.38 -12.28 17.26
C ILE A 122 17.07 -13.11 16.00
N GLN A 123 17.93 -13.02 14.99
CA GLN A 123 17.78 -13.78 13.75
C GLN A 123 17.94 -15.28 13.98
N ALA A 124 18.93 -15.71 14.78
CA ALA A 124 19.11 -17.11 15.14
C ALA A 124 17.89 -17.67 15.89
N GLN A 125 17.35 -16.91 16.85
CA GLN A 125 16.13 -17.31 17.57
C GLN A 125 14.92 -17.39 16.63
N LEU A 126 14.75 -16.43 15.72
CA LEU A 126 13.69 -16.47 14.71
C LEU A 126 13.83 -17.63 13.72
N GLN A 127 15.03 -18.08 13.41
CA GLN A 127 15.25 -19.24 12.54
C GLN A 127 14.93 -20.55 13.25
N ALA A 128 15.29 -20.66 14.54
CA ALA A 128 15.02 -21.85 15.35
C ALA A 128 13.53 -22.03 15.69
N LEU A 129 12.76 -20.94 15.74
CA LEU A 129 11.34 -21.01 16.08
C LEU A 129 10.47 -21.53 14.91
N PRO A 130 9.41 -22.30 15.21
CA PRO A 130 8.37 -22.61 14.24
C PRO A 130 7.66 -21.34 13.71
N PRO A 131 7.21 -21.30 12.45
CA PRO A 131 6.57 -20.12 11.83
C PRO A 131 5.49 -19.46 12.69
N GLU A 132 4.65 -20.27 13.33
CA GLU A 132 3.56 -19.87 14.21
C GLU A 132 4.03 -19.16 15.50
N LYS A 133 5.26 -19.40 15.96
CA LYS A 133 5.82 -18.75 17.16
C LYS A 133 6.62 -17.48 16.85
N LYS A 134 6.97 -17.26 15.58
CA LYS A 134 7.78 -16.09 15.17
C LYS A 134 7.06 -14.77 15.34
N ALA A 135 5.73 -14.74 15.22
CA ALA A 135 4.95 -13.53 15.41
C ALA A 135 4.93 -13.11 16.90
N ASP A 136 4.63 -14.05 17.79
CA ASP A 136 4.62 -13.81 19.24
C ASP A 136 5.99 -13.41 19.79
N TYR A 137 7.06 -14.02 19.27
CA TYR A 137 8.42 -13.65 19.66
C TYR A 137 8.76 -12.20 19.30
N ARG A 138 8.44 -11.77 18.07
CA ARG A 138 8.64 -10.38 17.64
C ARG A 138 7.76 -9.41 18.44
N ARG A 139 6.51 -9.81 18.72
CA ARG A 139 5.56 -9.04 19.54
C ARG A 139 6.17 -8.74 20.91
N ARG A 140 6.62 -9.76 21.62
CA ARG A 140 7.20 -9.64 22.96
C ARG A 140 8.39 -8.69 23.01
N LEU A 141 9.32 -8.82 22.05
CA LEU A 141 10.49 -7.95 21.98
C LEU A 141 10.12 -6.48 21.73
N ALA A 142 9.14 -6.24 20.85
CA ALA A 142 8.64 -4.89 20.59
C ALA A 142 7.95 -4.28 21.83
N GLU A 143 7.17 -5.06 22.57
CA GLU A 143 6.55 -4.64 23.84
C GLU A 143 7.57 -4.36 24.94
N GLU A 144 8.63 -5.18 25.04
CA GLU A 144 9.74 -4.95 25.97
C GLU A 144 10.47 -3.65 25.63
N PHE A 145 10.72 -3.40 24.35
CA PHE A 145 11.34 -2.16 23.88
C PHE A 145 10.48 -0.93 24.23
N LEU A 146 9.18 -0.96 23.95
CA LEU A 146 8.26 0.13 24.33
C LEU A 146 8.22 0.38 25.83
N ARG A 147 8.24 -0.69 26.65
CA ARG A 147 8.32 -0.56 28.12
C ARG A 147 9.63 0.11 28.56
N GLN A 148 10.74 -0.22 27.91
CA GLN A 148 12.03 0.41 28.20
C GLN A 148 12.09 1.87 27.76
N GLU A 149 11.40 2.25 26.68
CA GLU A 149 11.29 3.65 26.25
C GLU A 149 10.39 4.47 27.18
N ALA A 150 9.27 3.90 27.66
CA ALA A 150 8.33 4.59 28.53
C ALA A 150 8.86 4.81 29.97
N GLY A 151 9.86 4.04 30.39
CA GLY A 151 10.51 4.17 31.70
C GLY A 151 11.76 5.06 31.72
N LYS A 152 12.11 5.69 30.59
CA LYS A 152 13.22 6.65 30.46
C LYS A 152 12.68 8.07 30.36
#